data_AF-A0A165FFK7-F1
#
_entry.id   AF-A0A165FFK7-F1
#
_cell.length_a   1.000
_cell.length_b   1.000
_cell.length_c   1.000
_cell.angle_alpha   90.00
_cell.angle_beta   90.00
_cell.angle_gamma   90.00
#
_symmetry.space_group_name_H-M   'P 1'
#
loop_
_entity.id
_entity.type
_entity.pdbx_description
1 polymer ?
#
loop_
_entity_poly.entity_id
_entity_poly.type
_entity_poly.pdbx_seq_one_letter_code
_entity_poly.pdbx_strand_id
1 'polypeptide(L)'
;MSPSPEHLSYLFDFLLELEEPMPFLFAAASPSLQLPDGVPEKVAASGRGLIVPLVPQQTVFQHPATGWAISHCSAGGTAEALAQGMPLIARPIAADQAQNARWMSEVLDTAFEFLQVRTGFGKNKAFRGGSNGTEIIGTEEAIKAEMKDVLTRAGGEEGS
;
A
#
# COMPACT_ATOMS: atom_id res chain seq x y z
N MET A 1 -1.81 16.21 0.25
CA MET A 1 -2.61 15.26 -0.54
C MET A 1 -2.62 13.97 0.25
N SER A 2 -3.80 13.43 0.54
CA SER A 2 -3.98 12.26 1.39
C SER A 2 -4.77 11.19 0.64
N PRO A 3 -4.60 9.92 1.02
CA PRO A 3 -5.45 8.85 0.49
C PRO A 3 -6.93 9.10 0.79
N SER A 4 -7.81 8.70 -0.14
CA SER A 4 -9.26 8.71 0.08
C SER A 4 -9.62 7.88 1.32
N PRO A 5 -10.48 8.38 2.24
CA PRO A 5 -11.00 7.61 3.36
C PRO A 5 -11.68 6.32 2.91
N GLU A 6 -12.45 6.37 1.82
CA GLU A 6 -13.14 5.20 1.28
C GLU A 6 -12.17 4.07 0.90
N HIS A 7 -11.08 4.41 0.19
CA HIS A 7 -10.05 3.42 -0.17
C HIS A 7 -9.31 2.88 1.07
N LEU A 8 -9.18 3.67 2.13
CA LEU A 8 -8.64 3.19 3.40
C LEU A 8 -9.60 2.23 4.07
N SER A 9 -10.92 2.49 4.03
CA SER A 9 -11.92 1.56 4.59
C SER A 9 -11.78 0.19 3.94
N TYR A 10 -11.71 0.14 2.60
CA TYR A 10 -11.58 -1.13 1.89
C TYR A 10 -10.31 -1.90 2.29
N LEU A 11 -9.18 -1.19 2.43
CA LEU A 11 -7.93 -1.80 2.88
C LEU A 11 -8.05 -2.37 4.30
N PHE A 12 -8.62 -1.61 5.24
CA PHE A 12 -8.78 -2.07 6.62
C PHE A 12 -9.78 -3.21 6.74
N ASP A 13 -10.94 -3.10 6.08
CA ASP A 13 -11.95 -4.16 6.09
C ASP A 13 -11.33 -5.46 5.55
N PHE A 14 -10.58 -5.40 4.44
CA PHE A 14 -9.88 -6.58 3.91
C PHE A 14 -8.87 -7.18 4.90
N LEU A 15 -7.97 -6.36 5.47
CA LEU A 15 -6.95 -6.84 6.43
C LEU A 15 -7.59 -7.48 7.68
N LEU A 16 -8.73 -6.95 8.13
CA LEU A 16 -9.46 -7.47 9.28
C LEU A 16 -10.21 -8.76 8.95
N GLU A 17 -10.68 -8.94 7.72
CA GLU A 17 -11.44 -10.10 7.25
C GLU A 17 -10.59 -11.29 6.78
N LEU A 18 -9.27 -11.12 6.63
CA LEU A 18 -8.36 -12.20 6.25
C LEU A 18 -8.50 -13.41 7.18
N GLU A 19 -8.68 -14.60 6.60
CA GLU A 19 -8.73 -15.87 7.36
C GLU A 19 -7.43 -16.09 8.13
N GLU A 20 -6.30 -15.98 7.43
CA GLU A 20 -4.97 -15.95 8.02
C GLU A 20 -4.61 -14.51 8.42
N PRO A 21 -4.46 -14.20 9.72
CA PRO A 21 -4.23 -12.83 10.15
C PRO A 21 -2.92 -12.28 9.58
N MET A 22 -2.99 -11.09 8.98
CA MET A 22 -1.83 -10.27 8.63
C MET A 22 -1.76 -9.08 9.60
N PRO A 23 -0.97 -9.16 10.70
CA PRO A 23 -0.85 -8.06 11.62
C PRO A 23 -0.27 -6.82 10.95
N PHE A 24 -0.82 -5.65 11.25
CA PHE A 24 -0.38 -4.41 10.59
C PHE A 24 -0.16 -3.27 11.59
N LEU A 25 0.74 -2.36 11.20
CA LEU A 25 0.99 -1.10 11.86
C LEU A 25 0.72 0.03 10.87
N PHE A 26 -0.20 0.93 11.19
CA PHE A 26 -0.58 2.04 10.34
C PHE A 26 -0.19 3.37 10.97
N ALA A 27 0.66 4.13 10.28
CA ALA A 27 1.14 5.44 10.72
C ALA A 27 0.24 6.58 10.19
N ALA A 28 -0.55 7.19 11.06
CA ALA A 28 -1.43 8.31 10.78
C ALA A 28 -0.74 9.67 10.94
N ALA A 29 0.45 9.83 10.33
CA ALA A 29 1.34 10.98 10.58
C ALA A 29 0.95 12.28 9.87
N SER A 30 0.13 12.19 8.81
CA SER A 30 -0.28 13.36 8.04
C SER A 30 -1.45 14.09 8.72
N PRO A 31 -1.35 15.40 9.00
CA PRO A 31 -2.49 16.20 9.48
C PRO A 31 -3.66 16.26 8.49
N SER A 32 -3.41 15.99 7.20
CA SER A 32 -4.44 15.93 6.16
C SER A 32 -5.07 14.54 5.99
N LEU A 33 -4.63 13.56 6.77
CA LEU A 33 -5.21 12.22 6.73
C LEU A 33 -6.58 12.23 7.41
N GLN A 34 -7.57 11.64 6.75
CA GLN A 34 -8.87 11.37 7.33
C GLN A 34 -9.03 9.86 7.43
N LEU A 35 -9.06 9.35 8.67
CA LEU A 35 -9.41 7.95 8.92
C LEU A 35 -10.93 7.78 8.78
N PRO A 36 -11.42 6.66 8.23
CA PRO A 36 -12.85 6.42 8.11
C PRO A 36 -13.49 6.23 9.49
N ASP A 37 -14.75 6.64 9.62
CA ASP A 37 -15.50 6.52 10.88
C ASP A 37 -15.58 5.06 11.34
N GLY A 38 -15.34 4.82 12.63
CA GLY A 38 -15.42 3.49 13.24
C GLY A 38 -14.23 2.57 12.94
N VAL A 39 -13.35 2.91 11.98
CA VAL A 39 -12.15 2.09 11.67
C VAL A 39 -11.19 2.02 12.86
N PRO A 40 -10.83 3.13 13.54
CA PRO A 40 -9.94 3.04 14.69
C PRO A 40 -10.44 2.09 15.78
N GLU A 41 -11.74 2.14 16.09
CA GLU A 41 -12.39 1.28 17.07
C GLU A 41 -12.42 -0.18 16.63
N LYS A 42 -12.75 -0.43 15.35
CA LYS A 42 -12.72 -1.78 14.75
C LYS A 42 -11.31 -2.39 14.82
N VAL A 43 -10.28 -1.63 14.44
CA VAL A 43 -8.88 -2.08 14.48
C VAL A 43 -8.46 -2.39 15.91
N ALA A 44 -8.75 -1.51 16.87
CA ALA A 44 -8.43 -1.73 18.27
C ALA A 44 -9.14 -2.97 18.86
N ALA A 45 -10.43 -3.15 18.55
CA ALA A 45 -11.22 -4.30 19.02
C ALA A 45 -10.77 -5.63 18.41
N SER A 46 -10.24 -5.61 17.18
CA SER A 46 -9.80 -6.82 16.48
C SER A 46 -8.54 -7.47 17.06
N GLY A 47 -7.67 -6.69 17.71
CA GLY A 47 -6.33 -7.13 18.10
C GLY A 47 -5.40 -7.45 16.91
N ARG A 48 -5.80 -7.11 15.67
CA ARG A 48 -5.08 -7.44 14.43
C ARG A 48 -4.19 -6.31 13.91
N GLY A 49 -4.29 -5.10 14.48
CA GLY A 49 -3.45 -4.00 14.05
C GLY A 49 -3.36 -2.86 15.03
N LEU A 50 -2.44 -1.95 14.77
CA LEU A 50 -2.20 -0.74 15.55
C LEU A 50 -2.26 0.48 14.63
N ILE A 51 -2.99 1.51 15.05
CA ILE A 51 -2.96 2.83 14.42
C ILE A 51 -2.21 3.76 15.37
N VAL A 52 -1.11 4.34 14.89
CA VAL A 52 -0.24 5.21 15.68
C VAL A 52 0.03 6.52 14.94
N PRO A 53 0.29 7.64 15.63
CA PRO A 53 0.52 8.91 14.97
C PRO A 53 1.83 8.94 14.16
N LEU A 54 2.86 8.23 14.60
CA LEU A 54 4.15 8.18 13.89
C LEU A 54 4.86 6.87 14.23
N VAL A 55 5.73 6.43 13.32
CA VAL A 55 6.62 5.29 13.53
C VAL A 55 8.07 5.69 13.26
N PRO A 56 9.05 5.10 13.97
CA PRO A 56 10.44 5.16 13.55
C PRO A 56 10.62 4.25 12.33
N GLN A 57 10.36 4.79 11.13
CA GLN A 57 10.25 4.03 9.87
C GLN A 57 11.42 3.06 9.64
N GLN A 58 12.67 3.51 9.81
CA GLN A 58 13.85 2.66 9.63
C GLN A 58 13.87 1.47 10.60
N THR A 59 13.49 1.69 11.85
CA THR A 59 13.41 0.61 12.86
C THR A 59 12.30 -0.37 12.52
N VAL A 60 11.16 0.11 12.01
CA VAL A 60 10.07 -0.77 11.53
C VAL A 60 10.54 -1.59 10.34
N PHE A 61 11.23 -0.99 9.37
CA PHE A 61 11.74 -1.71 8.20
C PHE A 61 12.77 -2.80 8.56
N GLN A 62 13.54 -2.60 9.64
CA GLN A 62 14.50 -3.59 10.13
C GLN A 62 13.87 -4.66 11.04
N HIS A 63 12.61 -4.48 11.44
CA HIS A 63 12.00 -5.38 12.41
C HIS A 63 11.63 -6.72 11.74
N PRO A 64 12.02 -7.88 12.31
CA PRO A 64 11.82 -9.18 11.66
C PRO A 64 10.35 -9.58 11.48
N ALA A 65 9.42 -8.94 12.20
CA ALA A 65 7.98 -9.15 12.01
C ALA A 65 7.39 -8.33 10.85
N THR A 66 8.17 -7.43 10.23
CA THR A 66 7.71 -6.61 9.11
C THR A 66 8.08 -7.31 7.81
N GLY A 67 7.05 -7.79 7.09
CA GLY A 67 7.23 -8.42 5.78
C GLY A 67 7.07 -7.45 4.60
N TRP A 68 6.18 -6.47 4.73
CA TRP A 68 5.82 -5.55 3.65
C TRP A 68 5.53 -4.14 4.18
N ALA A 69 5.81 -3.12 3.36
CA ALA A 69 5.40 -1.76 3.64
C ALA A 69 4.55 -1.17 2.50
N ILE A 70 3.32 -0.76 2.81
CA ILE A 70 2.52 0.04 1.88
C ILE A 70 3.08 1.46 1.85
N SER A 71 3.55 1.91 0.69
CA SER A 71 4.26 3.19 0.55
C SER A 71 3.79 3.97 -0.65
N HIS A 72 3.73 5.29 -0.51
CA HIS A 72 3.55 6.20 -1.63
C HIS A 72 4.77 6.29 -2.58
N CYS A 73 5.88 5.59 -2.30
CA CYS A 73 7.07 5.55 -3.17
C CYS A 73 7.69 6.91 -3.47
N SER A 74 7.80 7.80 -2.47
CA SER A 74 8.69 8.97 -2.60
C SER A 74 10.15 8.52 -2.70
N ALA A 75 11.00 9.32 -3.36
CA ALA A 75 12.40 8.96 -3.59
C ALA A 75 13.14 8.60 -2.28
N GLY A 76 13.00 9.41 -1.23
CA GLY A 76 13.64 9.17 0.07
C GLY A 76 13.16 7.90 0.76
N GLY A 77 11.83 7.72 0.89
CA GLY A 77 11.26 6.54 1.52
C GLY A 77 11.55 5.25 0.75
N THR A 78 11.62 5.33 -0.58
CA THR A 78 11.99 4.21 -1.44
C THR A 78 13.46 3.83 -1.25
N ALA A 79 14.36 4.81 -1.20
CA ALA A 79 15.78 4.57 -0.95
C ALA A 79 16.01 3.96 0.45
N GLU A 80 15.29 4.43 1.47
CA GLU A 80 15.34 3.83 2.81
C GLU A 80 14.85 2.37 2.81
N ALA A 81 13.75 2.07 2.13
CA ALA A 81 13.23 0.71 2.03
C ALA A 81 14.24 -0.23 1.36
N LEU A 82 14.80 0.18 0.21
CA LEU A 82 15.83 -0.58 -0.49
C LEU A 82 17.08 -0.80 0.37
N ALA A 83 17.53 0.22 1.10
CA ALA A 83 18.69 0.11 1.99
C ALA A 83 18.48 -0.90 3.13
N GLN A 84 17.23 -1.17 3.51
CA GLN A 84 16.88 -2.17 4.53
C GLN A 84 16.39 -3.50 3.93
N GLY A 85 16.34 -3.64 2.61
CA GLY A 85 15.78 -4.83 1.96
C GLY A 85 14.27 -5.00 2.19
N MET A 86 13.55 -3.92 2.48
CA MET A 86 12.11 -3.94 2.74
C MET A 86 11.32 -3.88 1.42
N PRO A 87 10.57 -4.92 1.06
CA PRO A 87 9.73 -4.90 -0.14
C PRO A 87 8.50 -4.00 0.08
N LEU A 88 8.00 -3.42 -1.01
CA LEU A 88 6.94 -2.40 -0.96
C LEU A 88 5.65 -2.86 -1.62
N ILE A 89 4.53 -2.35 -1.13
CA ILE A 89 3.28 -2.30 -1.89
C ILE A 89 3.07 -0.83 -2.26
N ALA A 90 3.31 -0.50 -3.51
CA ALA A 90 3.29 0.85 -4.02
C ALA A 90 1.87 1.39 -4.11
N ARG A 91 1.67 2.61 -3.60
CA ARG A 91 0.43 3.38 -3.70
C ARG A 91 0.74 4.85 -3.98
N PRO A 92 1.21 5.18 -5.19
CA PRO A 92 1.63 6.54 -5.51
C PRO A 92 0.46 7.52 -5.45
N ILE A 93 0.74 8.71 -4.91
CA ILE A 93 -0.23 9.78 -4.67
C ILE A 93 0.05 10.98 -5.58
N ALA A 94 1.30 11.44 -5.70
CA ALA A 94 1.66 12.65 -6.42
C ALA A 94 3.13 12.67 -6.91
N ALA A 95 3.50 13.72 -7.66
CA ALA A 95 4.88 13.98 -8.10
C ALA A 95 5.50 12.81 -8.88
N ASP A 96 6.71 12.41 -8.52
CA ASP A 96 7.53 11.35 -9.14
C ASP A 96 7.18 9.92 -8.68
N GLN A 97 6.24 9.80 -7.74
CA GLN A 97 5.93 8.55 -7.04
C GLN A 97 5.52 7.41 -7.98
N ALA A 98 4.74 7.70 -9.03
CA ALA A 98 4.33 6.68 -9.99
C ALA A 98 5.49 6.16 -10.86
N GLN A 99 6.54 6.96 -11.05
CA GLN A 99 7.75 6.54 -11.73
C GLN A 99 8.62 5.68 -10.80
N ASN A 100 8.78 6.08 -9.53
CA ASN A 100 9.49 5.28 -8.54
C ASN A 100 8.81 3.93 -8.31
N ALA A 101 7.48 3.92 -8.20
CA ALA A 101 6.69 2.69 -8.13
C ALA A 101 6.97 1.76 -9.34
N ARG A 102 7.21 2.33 -10.53
CA ARG A 102 7.52 1.54 -11.74
C ARG A 102 8.86 0.88 -11.64
N TRP A 103 9.86 1.64 -11.22
CA TRP A 103 11.19 1.12 -11.02
C TRP A 103 11.17 -0.01 -9.99
N MET A 104 10.47 0.20 -8.86
CA MET A 104 10.35 -0.80 -7.81
C MET A 104 9.63 -2.08 -8.28
N SER A 105 8.52 -1.96 -9.01
CA SER A 105 7.69 -3.13 -9.33
C SER A 105 8.05 -3.84 -10.64
N GLU A 106 8.57 -3.14 -11.65
CA GLU A 106 8.79 -3.73 -12.99
C GLU A 106 10.27 -3.91 -13.34
N VAL A 107 11.17 -3.23 -12.63
CA VAL A 107 12.61 -3.24 -12.95
C VAL A 107 13.41 -3.93 -11.85
N LEU A 108 13.16 -3.57 -10.61
CA LEU A 108 13.86 -4.13 -9.45
C LEU A 108 13.20 -5.40 -8.91
N ASP A 109 11.92 -5.61 -9.24
CA ASP A 109 11.13 -6.75 -8.75
C ASP A 109 11.07 -6.82 -7.23
N THR A 110 10.89 -5.66 -6.60
CA THR A 110 10.86 -5.50 -5.12
C THR A 110 9.55 -4.89 -4.63
N ALA A 111 8.52 -4.81 -5.49
CA ALA A 111 7.25 -4.24 -5.09
C ALA A 111 6.05 -4.74 -5.89
N PHE A 112 4.90 -4.83 -5.21
CA PHE A 112 3.59 -4.82 -5.85
C PHE A 112 3.07 -3.39 -6.00
N GLU A 113 1.98 -3.17 -6.72
CA GLU A 113 1.35 -1.85 -6.83
C GLU A 113 -0.18 -1.92 -6.84
N PHE A 114 -0.82 -0.97 -6.15
CA PHE A 114 -2.25 -0.70 -6.30
C PHE A 114 -2.48 0.33 -7.43
N LEU A 115 -2.78 -0.14 -8.63
CA LEU A 115 -3.02 0.71 -9.81
C LEU A 115 -4.41 1.35 -9.78
N GLN A 116 -5.44 0.67 -9.26
CA GLN A 116 -6.83 1.13 -9.27
C GLN A 116 -7.08 2.36 -8.37
N VAL A 117 -6.16 2.66 -7.46
CA VAL A 117 -6.23 3.83 -6.55
C VAL A 117 -5.29 4.97 -6.94
N ARG A 118 -4.70 4.92 -8.14
CA ARG A 118 -3.77 5.96 -8.61
C ARG A 118 -4.42 7.33 -8.71
N THR A 119 -3.66 8.34 -8.33
CA THR A 119 -4.03 9.75 -8.48
C THR A 119 -3.02 10.50 -9.33
N GLY A 120 -3.45 11.63 -9.92
CA GLY A 120 -2.56 12.49 -10.71
C GLY A 120 -2.27 11.95 -12.12
N PHE A 121 -1.02 12.11 -12.57
CA PHE A 121 -0.61 11.73 -13.93
C PHE A 121 -0.61 10.20 -14.09
N GLY A 122 -1.26 9.69 -15.14
CA GLY A 122 -1.43 8.25 -15.35
C GLY A 122 -2.56 7.60 -14.56
N LYS A 123 -3.49 8.38 -14.00
CA LYS A 123 -4.66 7.87 -13.24
C LYS A 123 -5.67 7.05 -14.05
N ASN A 124 -5.72 7.20 -15.36
CA ASN A 124 -6.66 6.45 -16.22
C ASN A 124 -5.98 5.26 -16.92
N LYS A 125 -4.64 5.28 -17.00
CA LYS A 125 -3.88 4.29 -17.73
C LYS A 125 -2.45 4.23 -17.20
N ALA A 126 -2.05 3.05 -16.73
CA ALA A 126 -0.67 2.73 -16.46
C ALA A 126 0.00 2.25 -17.76
N PHE A 127 1.14 2.83 -18.13
CA PHE A 127 1.94 2.35 -19.27
C PHE A 127 2.77 1.11 -18.90
N ARG A 128 2.12 0.07 -18.35
CA ARG A 128 2.71 -1.18 -17.81
C ARG A 128 1.80 -2.37 -18.10
N GLY A 129 2.24 -3.61 -17.91
CA GLY A 129 1.43 -4.80 -18.24
C GLY A 129 1.35 -5.10 -19.74
N GLY A 130 2.43 -4.82 -20.49
CA GLY A 130 2.54 -5.07 -21.93
C GLY A 130 2.38 -3.82 -22.80
N SER A 131 2.35 -4.01 -24.12
CA SER A 131 2.39 -2.92 -25.13
C SER A 131 1.20 -1.97 -25.04
N ASN A 132 0.07 -2.43 -24.51
CA ASN A 132 -1.16 -1.66 -24.45
C ASN A 132 -1.35 -0.90 -23.14
N GLY A 133 -0.50 -1.11 -22.13
CA GLY A 133 -0.72 -0.57 -20.80
C GLY A 133 -1.86 -1.29 -20.04
N THR A 134 -2.01 -0.99 -18.75
CA THR A 134 -3.13 -1.42 -17.91
C THR A 134 -4.10 -0.26 -17.77
N GLU A 135 -5.37 -0.49 -18.10
CA GLU A 135 -6.44 0.48 -17.87
C GLU A 135 -6.77 0.57 -16.38
N ILE A 136 -6.96 1.80 -15.90
CA ILE A 136 -7.35 2.06 -14.51
C ILE A 136 -8.78 2.57 -14.54
N ILE A 137 -9.70 1.74 -14.05
CA ILE A 137 -11.14 2.00 -14.07
C ILE A 137 -11.53 2.73 -12.78
N GLY A 138 -10.95 2.32 -11.65
CA GLY A 138 -11.13 3.00 -10.36
C GLY A 138 -12.52 2.85 -9.75
N THR A 139 -13.29 1.84 -10.14
CA THR A 139 -14.55 1.51 -9.47
C THR A 139 -14.27 0.82 -8.13
N GLU A 140 -15.25 0.87 -7.22
CA GLU A 140 -15.19 0.17 -5.94
C GLU A 140 -14.85 -1.32 -6.11
N GLU A 141 -15.50 -1.99 -7.05
CA GLU A 141 -15.28 -3.41 -7.31
C GLU A 141 -13.85 -3.69 -7.80
N ALA A 142 -13.33 -2.83 -8.69
CA ALA A 142 -11.97 -2.98 -9.22
C ALA A 142 -10.92 -2.73 -8.14
N ILE A 143 -11.12 -1.71 -7.31
CA ILE A 143 -10.21 -1.38 -6.19
C ILE A 143 -10.19 -2.52 -5.17
N LYS A 144 -11.37 -3.00 -4.74
CA LYS A 144 -11.48 -4.11 -3.78
C LYS A 144 -10.87 -5.39 -4.33
N ALA A 145 -11.12 -5.71 -5.60
CA ALA A 145 -10.54 -6.88 -6.24
C ALA A 145 -9.01 -6.81 -6.33
N GLU A 146 -8.46 -5.65 -6.71
CA GLU A 146 -7.00 -5.45 -6.79
C GLU A 146 -6.34 -5.51 -5.41
N MET A 147 -6.90 -4.83 -4.40
CA MET A 147 -6.34 -4.87 -3.04
C MET A 147 -6.30 -6.29 -2.50
N LYS A 148 -7.36 -7.06 -2.72
CA LYS A 148 -7.43 -8.46 -2.34
C LYS A 148 -6.36 -9.29 -3.05
N ASP A 149 -6.28 -9.20 -4.38
CA ASP A 149 -5.29 -9.94 -5.17
C ASP A 149 -3.85 -9.63 -4.71
N VAL A 150 -3.49 -8.36 -4.66
CA VAL A 150 -2.13 -7.92 -4.31
C VAL A 150 -1.75 -8.34 -2.89
N LEU A 151 -2.64 -8.18 -1.91
CA LEU A 151 -2.34 -8.57 -0.53
C LEU A 151 -2.28 -10.09 -0.35
N THR A 152 -3.10 -10.85 -1.07
CA THR A 152 -3.01 -12.32 -1.08
C THR A 152 -1.68 -12.78 -1.70
N ARG A 153 -1.26 -12.18 -2.82
CA ARG A 153 0.02 -12.49 -3.47
C ARG A 153 1.22 -12.13 -2.60
N ALA A 154 1.17 -10.97 -1.95
CA ALA A 154 2.18 -10.54 -0.98
C ALA A 154 2.29 -11.47 0.24
N GLY A 155 1.18 -12.09 0.65
CA GLY A 155 1.18 -13.11 1.71
C GLY A 155 1.50 -14.54 1.25
N GLY A 156 1.62 -14.78 -0.06
CA GLY A 156 1.83 -16.10 -0.65
C GLY A 156 3.27 -16.34 -1.11
N GLU A 157 3.47 -17.37 -1.94
CA GLU A 157 4.80 -17.77 -2.46
C GLU A 157 5.52 -16.66 -3.26
N GLU A 158 4.75 -15.81 -3.95
CA GLU A 158 5.30 -14.71 -4.74
C GLU A 158 5.88 -13.59 -3.85
N GLY A 159 5.49 -13.56 -2.57
CA GLY A 159 5.96 -12.59 -1.60
C GLY A 159 6.96 -13.13 -0.57
N SER A 160 7.39 -14.40 -0.69
CA SER A 160 8.30 -15.09 0.23
C SER A 160 9.72 -15.24 -0.28
#